data_AF-A0A9Y2IG28-F1
#
_entry.id   AF-A0A9Y2IG28-F1
#
_cell.length_a   1.000
_cell.length_b   1.000
_cell.length_c   1.000
_cell.angle_alpha   90.00
_cell.angle_beta   90.00
_cell.angle_gamma   90.00
#
_symmetry.space_group_name_H-M   'P 1'
#
loop_
_entity.id
_entity.type
_entity.pdbx_description
1 polymer ?
#
loop_
_entity_poly.entity_id
_entity_poly.type
_entity_poly.pdbx_seq_one_letter_code
_entity_poly.pdbx_strand_id
1 'polypeptide(L)'
;MVSPLAVAATVTDPELPMLTLADLGVLRSVSEEDGRVTVAITPTYTGCPAMDTMRDDLEHALLGAGYSDVEIRTVLEPAWTSDWISADGRRKLAEAGIAPPGAAPQRASGPVPLTLSPPVSRVACPHCGSLDTEEQSRFSATACRALRRCRACLEPFEHVKEI
;
A
#
# COMPACT_ATOMS: atom_id res chain seq x y z
N MET A 1 23.57 -17.24 5.28
CA MET A 1 22.23 -17.43 4.67
C MET A 1 21.44 -16.18 5.02
N VAL A 2 20.86 -15.50 4.02
CA VAL A 2 20.02 -14.32 4.25
C VAL A 2 18.70 -14.79 4.88
N SER A 3 18.12 -14.05 5.81
CA SER A 3 16.84 -14.46 6.43
C SER A 3 15.68 -14.35 5.45
N PRO A 4 14.60 -15.15 5.60
CA PRO A 4 13.49 -15.10 4.65
C PRO A 4 12.78 -13.75 4.68
N LEU A 5 12.73 -13.11 5.86
CA LEU A 5 12.20 -11.75 6.02
C LEU A 5 13.02 -10.73 5.21
N ALA A 6 14.35 -10.82 5.23
CA ALA A 6 15.19 -9.89 4.49
C ALA A 6 15.04 -10.06 2.97
N VAL A 7 14.75 -11.27 2.49
CA VAL A 7 14.44 -11.53 1.07
C VAL A 7 13.04 -11.00 0.73
N ALA A 8 12.01 -11.38 1.48
CA ALA A 8 10.63 -10.96 1.22
C ALA A 8 10.46 -9.43 1.27
N ALA A 9 11.23 -8.75 2.12
CA ALA A 9 11.19 -7.29 2.24
C ALA A 9 11.79 -6.54 1.03
N THR A 10 12.44 -7.22 0.07
CA THR A 10 12.92 -6.57 -1.16
C THR A 10 11.89 -6.56 -2.28
N VAL A 11 10.84 -7.39 -2.18
CA VAL A 11 9.80 -7.49 -3.20
C VAL A 11 8.99 -6.19 -3.25
N THR A 12 8.76 -5.69 -4.46
CA THR A 12 8.08 -4.42 -4.72
C THR A 12 6.64 -4.63 -5.17
N ASP A 13 5.82 -3.61 -4.96
CA ASP A 13 4.45 -3.60 -5.49
C ASP A 13 4.50 -3.31 -7.01
N PRO A 14 3.88 -4.14 -7.87
CA PRO A 14 3.94 -3.94 -9.33
C PRO A 14 3.20 -2.68 -9.80
N GLU A 15 2.25 -2.17 -9.02
CA GLU A 15 1.51 -0.92 -9.29
C GLU A 15 2.24 0.31 -8.70
N LEU A 16 3.10 0.09 -7.70
CA LEU A 16 3.93 1.10 -7.02
C LEU A 16 5.39 0.61 -6.92
N PRO A 17 6.15 0.51 -8.04
CA PRO A 17 7.48 -0.14 -8.06
C PRO A 17 8.56 0.54 -7.20
N MET A 18 8.31 1.78 -6.76
CA MET A 18 9.19 2.49 -5.82
C MET A 18 9.04 2.04 -4.37
N LEU A 19 8.04 1.21 -4.06
CA LEU A 19 7.70 0.74 -2.72
C LEU A 19 7.82 -0.76 -2.61
N THR A 20 8.42 -1.21 -1.51
CA THR A 20 8.40 -2.63 -1.14
C THR A 20 7.05 -3.00 -0.51
N LEU A 21 6.71 -4.29 -0.53
CA LEU A 21 5.55 -4.80 0.21
C LEU A 21 5.66 -4.52 1.72
N ALA A 22 6.89 -4.44 2.24
CA ALA A 22 7.17 -4.04 3.60
C ALA A 22 6.91 -2.54 3.83
N ASP A 23 7.29 -1.66 2.89
CA ASP A 23 7.01 -0.21 2.96
C ASP A 23 5.51 0.07 3.01
N LEU A 24 4.72 -0.70 2.26
CA LEU A 24 3.26 -0.58 2.23
C LEU A 24 2.56 -1.24 3.44
N GLY A 25 3.28 -2.03 4.24
CA GLY A 25 2.68 -2.87 5.28
C GLY A 25 1.77 -3.98 4.73
N VAL A 26 1.89 -4.29 3.43
CA VAL A 26 1.24 -5.42 2.75
C VAL A 26 1.85 -6.74 3.22
N LEU A 27 3.18 -6.78 3.44
CA LEU A 27 3.87 -7.90 4.07
C LEU A 27 3.54 -7.93 5.57
N ARG A 28 2.81 -8.95 6.02
CA ARG A 28 2.28 -9.04 7.40
C ARG A 28 3.13 -9.88 8.32
N SER A 29 3.56 -11.04 7.84
CA SER A 29 4.46 -11.90 8.61
C SER A 29 5.28 -12.77 7.68
N VAL A 30 6.46 -13.14 8.17
CA VAL A 30 7.33 -14.15 7.58
C VAL A 30 7.77 -15.05 8.72
N SER A 31 7.45 -16.34 8.64
CA SER A 31 7.90 -17.36 9.59
C SER A 31 8.57 -18.51 8.86
N GLU A 32 9.46 -19.21 9.57
CA GLU A 32 10.13 -20.40 9.09
C GLU A 32 9.97 -21.49 10.16
N GLU A 33 9.27 -22.56 9.81
CA GLU A 33 8.95 -23.68 10.71
C GLU A 33 9.22 -24.99 9.97
N ASP A 34 9.97 -25.90 10.56
CA ASP A 34 10.32 -27.21 9.99
C ASP A 34 10.89 -27.15 8.54
N GLY A 35 11.59 -26.06 8.19
CA GLY A 35 12.17 -25.84 6.86
C GLY A 35 11.19 -25.29 5.81
N ARG A 36 9.93 -25.02 6.18
CA ARG A 36 8.94 -24.32 5.36
C ARG A 36 8.91 -22.84 5.71
N VAL A 37 9.02 -21.98 4.70
CA VAL A 37 8.82 -20.53 4.84
C VAL A 37 7.35 -20.21 4.55
N THR A 38 6.67 -19.58 5.52
CA THR A 38 5.31 -19.07 5.34
C THR A 38 5.31 -17.55 5.34
N VAL A 39 4.78 -16.95 4.29
CA VAL A 39 4.63 -15.50 4.17
C VAL A 39 3.15 -15.14 4.15
N ALA A 40 2.72 -14.23 5.03
CA ALA A 40 1.38 -13.67 4.98
C ALA A 40 1.42 -12.28 4.34
N ILE A 41 0.59 -12.07 3.33
CA ILE A 41 0.35 -10.76 2.70
C ILE A 41 -1.12 -10.38 2.76
N THR A 42 -1.43 -9.09 2.67
CA THR A 42 -2.80 -8.58 2.67
C THR A 42 -3.01 -7.54 1.57
N PRO A 43 -4.15 -7.53 0.86
CA PRO A 43 -4.37 -6.57 -0.20
C PRO A 43 -4.69 -5.18 0.35
N THR A 44 -4.24 -4.13 -0.35
CA THR A 44 -4.57 -2.72 -0.01
C THR A 44 -6.05 -2.39 -0.18
N TYR A 45 -6.77 -3.17 -0.98
CA TYR A 45 -8.23 -3.18 -1.08
C TYR A 45 -8.73 -4.53 -1.56
N THR A 46 -9.97 -4.89 -1.22
CA THR A 46 -10.58 -6.14 -1.68
C THR A 46 -10.65 -6.18 -3.21
N GLY A 47 -10.08 -7.23 -3.81
CA GLY A 47 -10.05 -7.40 -5.27
C GLY A 47 -8.86 -6.73 -5.96
N CYS A 48 -7.80 -6.38 -5.22
CA CYS A 48 -6.56 -5.89 -5.83
C CYS A 48 -6.00 -6.90 -6.85
N PRO A 49 -5.86 -6.53 -8.14
CA PRO A 49 -5.41 -7.45 -9.19
C PRO A 49 -3.92 -7.80 -9.07
N ALA A 50 -3.13 -6.95 -8.39
CA ALA A 50 -1.70 -7.15 -8.21
C ALA A 50 -1.34 -8.29 -7.24
N MET A 51 -2.30 -8.86 -6.53
CA MET A 51 -2.05 -9.86 -5.49
C MET A 51 -1.42 -11.15 -6.03
N ASP A 52 -1.82 -11.58 -7.23
CA ASP A 52 -1.24 -12.79 -7.85
C ASP A 52 0.22 -12.56 -8.22
N THR A 53 0.53 -11.43 -8.86
CA THR A 53 1.92 -11.03 -9.17
C THR A 53 2.78 -10.93 -7.92
N MET A 54 2.27 -10.31 -6.84
CA MET A 54 3.02 -10.23 -5.58
C MET A 54 3.33 -11.60 -4.97
N ARG A 55 2.41 -12.56 -5.09
CA ARG A 55 2.62 -13.94 -4.61
C ARG A 55 3.72 -14.61 -5.42
N ASP A 56 3.63 -14.53 -6.74
CA ASP A 56 4.60 -15.11 -7.65
C ASP A 56 6.00 -14.51 -7.44
N ASP A 57 6.11 -13.20 -7.27
CA ASP A 57 7.37 -12.49 -7.02
C ASP A 57 8.00 -12.88 -5.68
N LEU A 58 7.19 -13.03 -4.62
CA LEU A 58 7.64 -13.52 -3.31
C LEU A 58 8.15 -14.95 -3.37
N GLU A 59 7.39 -15.84 -4.01
CA GLU A 59 7.79 -17.23 -4.20
C GLU A 59 9.09 -17.30 -4.98
N HIS A 60 9.20 -16.58 -6.10
CA HIS A 60 10.40 -16.56 -6.93
C HIS A 60 11.63 -16.04 -6.17
N ALA A 61 11.48 -14.95 -5.42
CA ALA A 61 12.57 -14.37 -4.63
C ALA A 61 13.06 -15.34 -3.54
N LEU A 62 12.16 -16.02 -2.84
CA LEU A 62 12.51 -16.97 -1.78
C LEU A 62 13.13 -18.26 -2.35
N LEU A 63 12.56 -18.82 -3.42
CA LEU A 63 13.15 -19.98 -4.11
C LEU A 63 14.55 -19.64 -4.63
N GLY A 64 14.73 -18.47 -5.24
CA GLY A 64 16.02 -17.97 -5.73
C GLY A 64 17.06 -17.76 -4.61
N ALA A 65 16.63 -17.50 -3.38
CA ALA A 65 17.48 -17.40 -2.20
C ALA A 65 17.86 -18.77 -1.59
N GLY A 66 17.31 -19.87 -2.10
CA GLY A 66 17.65 -21.24 -1.70
C GLY A 66 16.65 -21.91 -0.74
N TYR A 67 15.49 -21.30 -0.48
CA TYR A 67 14.41 -21.96 0.26
C TYR A 67 13.70 -22.96 -0.66
N SER A 68 13.49 -24.20 -0.20
CA SER A 68 12.90 -25.26 -1.03
C SER A 68 11.40 -25.46 -0.84
N ASP A 69 10.83 -24.93 0.23
CA ASP A 69 9.41 -25.08 0.58
C ASP A 69 8.87 -23.72 1.05
N VAL A 70 8.06 -23.09 0.21
CA VAL A 70 7.54 -21.73 0.39
C VAL A 70 6.02 -21.75 0.25
N GLU A 71 5.33 -21.10 1.18
CA GLU A 71 3.88 -20.91 1.13
C GLU A 71 3.54 -19.43 1.29
N ILE A 72 2.90 -18.83 0.28
CA ILE A 72 2.41 -17.45 0.36
C ILE A 72 0.91 -17.45 0.63
N ARG A 73 0.51 -16.96 1.80
CA ARG A 73 -0.89 -16.87 2.23
C ARG A 73 -1.39 -15.44 2.08
N THR A 74 -2.63 -15.29 1.62
CA THR A 74 -3.33 -14.01 1.70
C THR A 74 -4.27 -13.98 2.88
N VAL A 75 -4.06 -13.00 3.75
CA VAL A 75 -4.87 -12.75 4.94
C VAL A 75 -5.70 -11.49 4.74
N LEU A 76 -6.97 -11.56 5.12
CA LEU A 76 -7.92 -10.44 5.02
C LEU A 76 -8.26 -9.82 6.38
N GLU A 77 -7.78 -10.43 7.47
CA GLU A 77 -8.00 -9.98 8.84
C GLU A 77 -6.65 -9.87 9.58
N PRO A 78 -6.36 -8.74 10.24
CA PRO A 78 -7.09 -7.48 10.14
C PRO A 78 -7.04 -6.90 8.72
N ALA A 79 -8.09 -6.18 8.32
CA ALA A 79 -8.11 -5.48 7.04
C ALA A 79 -6.95 -4.48 6.95
N TRP A 80 -6.37 -4.35 5.76
CA TRP A 80 -5.29 -3.37 5.53
C TRP A 80 -5.75 -1.95 5.81
N THR A 81 -4.84 -1.16 6.37
CA THR A 81 -5.04 0.27 6.56
C THR A 81 -3.84 1.07 6.07
N SER A 82 -4.10 2.26 5.53
CA SER A 82 -3.07 3.19 5.09
C SER A 82 -2.11 3.62 6.21
N ASP A 83 -2.52 3.47 7.47
CA ASP A 83 -1.67 3.71 8.63
C ASP A 83 -0.50 2.73 8.73
N TRP A 84 -0.55 1.59 8.03
CA TRP A 84 0.55 0.62 7.98
C TRP A 84 1.67 1.00 7.00
N ILE A 85 1.47 2.02 6.16
CA ILE A 85 2.53 2.52 5.29
C ILE A 85 3.62 3.16 6.15
N SER A 86 4.85 2.66 6.01
CA SER A 86 6.01 3.11 6.76
C SER A 86 6.34 4.59 6.48
N ALA A 87 7.09 5.23 7.38
CA ALA A 87 7.58 6.59 7.16
C ALA A 87 8.43 6.69 5.88
N ASP A 88 9.22 5.66 5.60
CA ASP A 88 10.03 5.57 4.38
C ASP A 88 9.15 5.40 3.13
N GLY A 89 8.10 4.59 3.22
CA GLY A 89 7.12 4.43 2.16
C GLY A 89 6.39 5.75 1.84
N ARG A 90 5.97 6.49 2.87
CA ARG A 90 5.35 7.82 2.70
C ARG A 90 6.30 8.82 2.05
N ARG A 91 7.59 8.78 2.40
CA ARG A 91 8.64 9.60 1.78
C ARG A 91 8.83 9.23 0.30
N LYS A 92 8.99 7.95 -0.02
CA LYS A 92 9.13 7.43 -1.39
C LYS A 92 7.93 7.79 -2.28
N LEU A 93 6.70 7.73 -1.74
CA LEU A 93 5.50 8.19 -2.46
C LEU A 93 5.61 9.67 -2.84
N ALA A 94 5.93 10.52 -1.87
CA ALA A 94 6.05 11.96 -2.11
C ALA A 94 7.16 12.29 -3.12
N GLU A 95 8.32 11.62 -3.03
CA GLU A 95 9.43 11.76 -3.98
C GLU A 95 9.05 11.31 -5.39
N ALA A 96 8.17 10.31 -5.52
CA ALA A 96 7.62 9.86 -6.79
C ALA A 96 6.47 10.73 -7.32
N GLY A 97 6.14 11.85 -6.65
CA GLY A 97 5.05 12.74 -7.06
C GLY A 97 3.65 12.21 -6.72
N ILE A 98 3.55 11.22 -5.82
CA ILE A 98 2.28 10.67 -5.33
C ILE A 98 2.05 11.21 -3.91
N ALA A 99 0.92 11.88 -3.69
CA ALA A 99 0.59 12.39 -2.38
C ALA A 99 0.30 11.22 -1.40
N PRO A 100 1.05 11.09 -0.30
CA PRO A 100 0.82 10.04 0.69
C PRO A 100 -0.56 10.23 1.36
N PRO A 101 -1.15 9.15 1.92
CA PRO A 101 -2.41 9.24 2.64
C PRO A 101 -2.24 10.04 3.92
N GLY A 102 -3.32 10.67 4.40
CA GLY A 102 -3.43 11.13 5.78
C GLY A 102 -3.51 9.98 6.79
N ALA A 103 -4.11 10.28 7.95
CA ALA A 103 -4.46 9.26 8.94
C ALA A 103 -5.70 8.48 8.47
N ALA A 104 -5.67 7.16 8.62
CA ALA A 104 -6.80 6.32 8.27
C ALA A 104 -8.05 6.65 9.11
N PRO A 105 -9.26 6.50 8.57
CA PRO A 105 -10.48 6.72 9.33
C PRO A 105 -10.59 5.74 10.50
N GLN A 106 -10.60 6.25 11.73
CA GLN A 106 -10.79 5.43 12.92
C GLN A 106 -12.26 4.97 13.01
N ARG A 107 -12.48 3.65 12.99
CA ARG A 107 -13.82 3.08 13.21
C ARG A 107 -14.09 2.99 14.71
N ALA A 108 -15.03 3.80 15.20
CA ALA A 108 -15.52 3.66 16.57
C ALA A 108 -16.26 2.32 16.74
N SER A 109 -16.21 1.76 17.94
CA SER A 109 -17.04 0.62 18.31
C SER A 109 -18.52 1.02 18.28
N GLY A 110 -19.36 0.24 17.59
CA GLY A 110 -20.80 0.51 17.47
C GLY A 110 -21.30 0.50 16.02
N PRO A 111 -22.50 1.05 15.77
CA PRO A 111 -23.07 1.15 14.43
C PRO A 111 -22.17 1.96 13.48
N VAL A 112 -22.04 1.53 12.22
CA VAL A 112 -21.29 2.26 11.19
C VAL A 112 -22.05 3.53 10.81
N PRO A 113 -21.52 4.74 11.09
CA PRO A 113 -22.22 5.97 10.77
C PRO A 113 -22.24 6.21 9.26
N LEU A 114 -23.39 6.60 8.74
CA LEU A 114 -23.53 7.04 7.34
C LEU A 114 -23.27 8.56 7.26
N THR A 115 -22.10 8.93 6.76
CA THR A 115 -21.77 10.33 6.50
C THR A 115 -22.24 10.72 5.10
N LEU A 116 -23.24 11.59 5.02
CA LEU A 116 -23.81 12.08 3.75
C LEU A 116 -23.11 13.34 3.22
N SER A 117 -22.08 13.83 3.93
CA SER A 117 -21.25 14.95 3.50
C SER A 117 -20.05 14.45 2.68
N PRO A 118 -19.61 15.20 1.65
CA PRO A 118 -18.38 14.88 0.94
C PRO A 118 -17.18 14.79 1.91
N PRO A 119 -16.30 13.79 1.77
CA PRO A 119 -15.12 13.68 2.61
C PRO A 119 -14.17 14.87 2.38
N VAL A 120 -13.85 15.59 3.45
CA VAL A 120 -12.91 16.71 3.42
C VAL A 120 -11.47 16.20 3.58
N SER A 121 -10.93 15.59 2.52
CA SER A 121 -9.50 15.26 2.48
C SER A 121 -8.69 16.48 2.02
N ARG A 122 -7.88 17.03 2.93
CA ARG A 122 -6.91 18.10 2.64
C ARG A 122 -5.58 17.47 2.21
N VAL A 123 -5.45 17.18 0.92
CA VAL A 123 -4.24 16.58 0.35
C VAL A 123 -3.29 17.68 -0.10
N ALA A 124 -2.05 17.65 0.40
CA ALA A 124 -0.98 18.53 -0.06
C ALA A 124 -0.49 18.09 -1.45
N CYS A 125 -0.31 19.06 -2.35
CA CYS A 125 0.31 18.80 -3.64
C CYS A 125 1.78 18.37 -3.44
N PRO A 126 2.21 17.24 -4.03
CA PRO A 126 3.58 16.76 -3.87
C PRO A 126 4.62 17.64 -4.59
N HIS A 127 4.18 18.48 -5.54
CA HIS A 127 5.08 19.34 -6.32
C HIS A 127 5.33 20.71 -5.68
N CYS A 128 4.31 21.34 -5.11
CA CYS A 128 4.41 22.71 -4.59
C CYS A 128 4.00 22.86 -3.11
N GLY A 129 3.52 21.78 -2.47
CA GLY A 129 3.07 21.79 -1.08
C GLY A 129 1.73 22.47 -0.81
N SER A 130 1.08 23.05 -1.84
CA SER A 130 -0.22 23.71 -1.66
C SER A 130 -1.31 22.72 -1.23
N LEU A 131 -2.17 23.17 -0.31
CA LEU A 131 -3.37 22.43 0.13
C LEU A 131 -4.60 22.71 -0.75
N ASP A 132 -4.50 23.65 -1.69
CA ASP A 132 -5.58 23.98 -2.63
C ASP A 132 -5.62 22.93 -3.75
N THR A 133 -6.16 21.76 -3.43
CA THR A 133 -6.25 20.61 -4.35
C THR A 133 -7.68 20.10 -4.46
N GLU A 134 -8.09 19.76 -5.67
CA GLU A 134 -9.40 19.19 -5.96
C GLU A 134 -9.28 17.73 -6.41
N GLU A 135 -10.21 16.89 -5.98
CA GLU A 135 -10.34 15.53 -6.51
C GLU A 135 -11.00 15.60 -7.88
N GLN A 136 -10.34 15.08 -8.92
CA GLN A 136 -10.90 14.96 -10.26
C GLN A 136 -11.58 13.61 -10.46
N SER A 137 -10.99 12.55 -9.91
CA SER A 137 -11.57 11.21 -9.92
C SER A 137 -11.26 10.48 -8.63
N ARG A 138 -12.26 9.77 -8.11
CA ARG A 138 -12.12 8.92 -6.93
C ARG A 138 -11.24 7.69 -7.17
N PHE A 139 -11.05 7.31 -8.43
CA PHE A 139 -10.26 6.17 -8.86
C PHE A 139 -9.32 6.60 -9.99
N SER A 140 -8.02 6.35 -9.80
CA SER A 140 -6.99 6.59 -10.81
C SER A 140 -6.59 5.26 -11.46
N ALA A 141 -5.30 5.05 -11.74
CA ALA A 141 -4.75 3.80 -12.27
C ALA A 141 -5.14 2.58 -11.41
N THR A 142 -5.26 2.75 -10.09
CA THR A 142 -5.73 1.71 -9.17
C THR A 142 -6.86 2.22 -8.27
N ALA A 143 -7.66 1.29 -7.74
CA ALA A 143 -8.77 1.62 -6.86
C ALA A 143 -8.33 2.21 -5.51
N CYS A 144 -7.10 1.97 -5.06
CA CYS A 144 -6.55 2.58 -3.85
C CYS A 144 -6.06 4.02 -4.07
N ARG A 145 -5.91 4.48 -5.32
CA ARG A 145 -5.48 5.84 -5.68
C ARG A 145 -6.63 6.70 -6.19
N ALA A 146 -6.57 7.99 -5.90
CA ALA A 146 -7.42 9.03 -6.47
C ALA A 146 -6.59 9.96 -7.37
N LEU A 147 -7.20 10.49 -8.42
CA LEU A 147 -6.59 11.51 -9.26
C LEU A 147 -7.01 12.89 -8.75
N ARG A 148 -6.04 13.76 -8.50
CA ARG A 148 -6.24 15.11 -8.02
C ARG A 148 -5.55 16.13 -8.91
N ARG A 149 -5.97 17.38 -8.82
CA ARG A 149 -5.30 18.52 -9.44
C ARG A 149 -5.03 19.60 -8.41
N CYS A 150 -3.82 20.15 -8.42
CA CYS A 150 -3.52 21.34 -7.62
C CYS A 150 -4.03 22.59 -8.34
N ARG A 151 -4.77 23.46 -7.65
CA ARG A 151 -5.24 24.73 -8.23
C ARG A 151 -4.18 25.84 -8.19
N ALA A 152 -3.13 25.69 -7.39
CA ALA A 152 -2.03 26.65 -7.30
C ALA A 152 -0.98 26.47 -8.41
N CYS A 153 -0.47 25.25 -8.62
CA CYS A 153 0.50 24.96 -9.69
C CYS A 153 -0.10 24.29 -10.93
N LEU A 154 -1.40 23.97 -10.92
CA LEU A 154 -2.15 23.36 -12.01
C LEU A 154 -1.78 21.90 -12.36
N GLU A 155 -0.76 21.33 -11.72
CA GLU A 155 -0.31 19.95 -11.95
C GLU A 155 -1.35 18.91 -11.48
N PRO A 156 -1.62 17.88 -12.30
CA PRO A 156 -2.32 16.68 -11.87
C PRO A 156 -1.37 15.76 -11.07
N PHE A 157 -1.89 15.07 -10.08
CA PHE A 157 -1.12 14.12 -9.28
C PHE A 157 -2.01 13.02 -8.70
N GLU A 158 -1.41 11.87 -8.39
CA GLU A 158 -2.11 10.79 -7.71
C GLU A 158 -2.02 10.94 -6.20
N HIS A 159 -3.03 10.46 -5.49
CA HIS A 159 -3.07 10.40 -4.04
C HIS A 159 -3.48 9.00 -3.60
N VAL A 160 -2.68 8.36 -2.76
CA VAL A 160 -3.09 7.12 -2.08
C VAL A 160 -4.15 7.48 -1.05
N LYS A 161 -5.35 6.90 -1.14
CA LYS A 161 -6.47 7.22 -0.26
C LYS A 161 -6.27 6.67 1.14
N GLU A 162 -6.85 7.35 2.12
CA GLU A 162 -6.97 6.85 3.49
C GLU A 162 -8.01 5.72 3.56
N ILE A 163 -7.56 4.52 3.95
CA ILE A 163 -8.39 3.30 4.05
C ILE A 163 -8.16 2.63 5.40
#